data_AF-I0WHG0-F1
#
_entry.id   AF-I0WHG0-F1
#
_cell.length_a   1.000
_cell.length_b   1.000
_cell.length_c   1.000
_cell.angle_alpha   90.00
_cell.angle_beta   90.00
_cell.angle_gamma   90.00
#
_symmetry.space_group_name_H-M   'P 1'
#
loop_
_entity.id
_entity.type
_entity.pdbx_description
1 polymer ?
#
loop_
_entity_poly.entity_id
_entity_poly.type
_entity_poly.pdbx_seq_one_letter_code
_entity_poly.pdbx_strand_id
1 'polypeptide(L)'
;MRLTGDLDTGAVAAAVADVVARHESLRTVFGEEGGVPFQQILPAEQVVAELPVQIVDVRDSTLMDAVAAAAGCRFDLSVELPLRARVFRVSESEHVLVLVLHHIAGDGGSLAPLARDIAVAYAARTDGEMPGWVPLPVQYADYTLWQREILGDESDPESVLATQVEYWRAELAGLPECIELPTDRRRP
;
A
#
# COMPACT_ATOMS: atom_id res chain seq x y z
N MET A 1 9.78 -7.49 8.88
CA MET A 1 10.49 -8.77 8.59
C MET A 1 11.88 -8.70 9.18
N ARG A 2 12.33 -9.73 9.92
CA ARG A 2 13.72 -9.83 10.40
C ARG A 2 14.53 -10.66 9.39
N LEU A 3 15.72 -10.19 9.06
CA LEU A 3 16.62 -10.75 8.06
C LEU A 3 17.97 -10.99 8.73
N THR A 4 18.54 -12.19 8.52
CA THR A 4 19.81 -12.59 9.10
C THR A 4 20.80 -12.98 8.02
N GLY A 5 22.06 -12.58 8.19
CA GLY A 5 23.13 -12.72 7.21
C GLY A 5 23.48 -11.40 6.53
N ASP A 6 24.30 -11.50 5.50
CA ASP A 6 24.78 -10.36 4.74
C ASP A 6 23.66 -9.82 3.85
N LEU A 7 23.10 -8.68 4.23
CA LEU A 7 22.03 -8.02 3.48
C LEU A 7 22.62 -6.96 2.54
N ASP A 8 22.38 -7.11 1.24
CA ASP A 8 22.65 -6.04 0.29
C ASP A 8 21.52 -5.01 0.36
N THR A 9 21.73 -3.95 1.15
CA THR A 9 20.74 -2.88 1.33
C THR A 9 20.48 -2.08 0.06
N GLY A 10 21.44 -2.05 -0.88
CA GLY A 10 21.26 -1.46 -2.20
C GLY A 10 20.33 -2.31 -3.06
N ALA A 11 20.50 -3.63 -3.05
CA ALA A 11 19.59 -4.56 -3.71
C ALA A 11 18.18 -4.53 -3.10
N VAL A 12 18.04 -4.36 -1.77
CA VAL A 12 16.73 -4.15 -1.14
C VAL A 12 16.07 -2.88 -1.65
N ALA A 13 16.82 -1.78 -1.73
CA ALA A 13 16.28 -0.52 -2.23
C ALA A 13 15.81 -0.63 -3.68
N ALA A 14 16.63 -1.22 -4.54
CA ALA A 14 16.29 -1.47 -5.94
C ALA A 14 15.07 -2.40 -6.07
N ALA A 15 14.99 -3.45 -5.26
CA ALA A 15 13.87 -4.39 -5.27
C ALA A 15 12.54 -3.72 -4.90
N VAL A 16 12.53 -2.86 -3.88
CA VAL A 16 11.33 -2.09 -3.52
C VAL A 16 10.93 -1.15 -4.66
N ALA A 17 11.91 -0.47 -5.28
CA ALA A 17 11.65 0.42 -6.41
C ALA A 17 11.06 -0.33 -7.63
N ASP A 18 11.56 -1.53 -7.95
CA ASP A 18 11.03 -2.38 -9.03
C ASP A 18 9.58 -2.81 -8.78
N VAL A 19 9.26 -3.14 -7.52
CA VAL A 19 7.91 -3.53 -7.10
C VAL A 19 6.96 -2.34 -7.21
N VAL A 20 7.39 -1.15 -6.79
CA VAL A 20 6.59 0.08 -6.94
C VAL A 20 6.40 0.45 -8.40
N ALA A 21 7.41 0.26 -9.25
CA ALA A 21 7.28 0.47 -10.69
C ALA A 21 6.25 -0.50 -11.32
N ARG A 22 6.26 -1.77 -10.90
CA ARG A 22 5.35 -2.82 -11.39
C ARG A 22 3.88 -2.58 -11.03
N HIS A 23 3.61 -2.19 -9.79
CA HIS A 23 2.26 -2.09 -9.23
C HIS A 23 1.83 -0.63 -9.15
N GLU A 24 0.93 -0.22 -10.04
CA GLU A 24 0.53 1.19 -10.15
C GLU A 24 -0.05 1.76 -8.87
N SER A 25 -0.80 0.96 -8.10
CA SER A 25 -1.38 1.38 -6.83
C SER A 25 -0.33 1.85 -5.81
N LEU A 26 0.91 1.35 -5.89
CA LEU A 26 2.01 1.76 -4.99
C LEU A 26 2.64 3.09 -5.38
N ARG A 27 2.38 3.59 -6.60
CA ARG A 27 2.84 4.87 -7.13
C ARG A 27 1.70 5.83 -7.46
N THR A 28 0.54 5.65 -6.82
CA THR A 28 -0.64 6.50 -6.97
C THR A 28 -0.76 7.48 -5.81
N VAL A 29 -0.96 8.76 -6.12
CA VAL A 29 -1.41 9.78 -5.17
C VAL A 29 -2.90 10.08 -5.37
N PHE A 30 -3.54 10.59 -4.32
CA PHE A 30 -4.98 10.78 -4.23
C PHE A 30 -5.29 12.24 -3.93
N GLY A 31 -5.77 12.95 -4.95
CA GLY A 31 -6.08 14.36 -4.88
C GLY A 31 -7.57 14.63 -4.89
N GLU A 32 -7.92 15.90 -4.72
CA GLU A 32 -9.27 16.43 -4.89
C GLU A 32 -9.19 17.71 -5.71
N GLU A 33 -10.01 17.80 -6.76
CA GLU A 33 -10.18 19.02 -7.56
C GLU A 33 -11.65 19.40 -7.58
N GLY A 34 -11.99 20.59 -7.06
CA GLY A 34 -13.37 21.08 -7.03
C GLY A 34 -14.35 20.19 -6.25
N GLY A 35 -13.88 19.49 -5.20
CA GLY A 35 -14.69 18.53 -4.43
C GLY A 35 -14.78 17.13 -5.05
N VAL A 36 -14.11 16.88 -6.18
CA VAL A 36 -14.11 15.59 -6.86
C VAL A 36 -12.78 14.87 -6.60
N PRO A 37 -12.78 13.69 -5.93
CA PRO A 37 -11.56 12.93 -5.70
C PRO A 37 -11.06 12.29 -7.00
N PHE A 38 -9.75 12.22 -7.16
CA PHE A 38 -9.10 11.54 -8.29
C PHE A 38 -7.88 10.74 -7.85
N GLN A 39 -7.50 9.78 -8.69
CA GLN A 39 -6.26 9.01 -8.57
C GLN A 39 -5.29 9.47 -9.63
N GLN A 40 -4.07 9.82 -9.23
CA GLN A 40 -2.99 10.18 -10.15
C GLN A 40 -1.85 9.17 -10.01
N ILE A 41 -1.68 8.38 -11.04
CA ILE A 41 -0.60 7.40 -11.15
C ILE A 41 0.66 8.15 -11.60
N LEU A 42 1.69 8.18 -10.74
CA LEU A 42 2.96 8.84 -11.05
C LEU A 42 3.82 7.99 -11.98
N PRO A 43 4.58 8.58 -12.92
CA PRO A 43 5.51 7.83 -13.77
C PRO A 43 6.50 7.00 -12.95
N ALA A 44 6.78 5.77 -13.40
CA ALA A 44 7.67 4.86 -12.67
C ALA A 44 9.08 5.44 -12.52
N GLU A 45 9.58 6.14 -13.53
CA GLU A 45 10.93 6.72 -13.55
C GLU A 45 11.08 7.82 -12.49
N GLN A 46 10.01 8.59 -12.26
CA GLN A 46 9.99 9.63 -11.22
C GLN A 46 10.04 8.99 -9.83
N VAL A 47 9.22 7.96 -9.61
CA VAL A 47 9.08 7.30 -8.30
C VAL A 47 10.32 6.48 -7.92
N VAL A 48 10.95 5.81 -8.89
CA VAL A 48 12.19 5.05 -8.67
C VAL A 48 13.34 5.97 -8.23
N ALA A 49 13.36 7.23 -8.69
CA ALA A 49 14.33 8.22 -8.23
C ALA A 49 14.07 8.72 -6.79
N GLU A 50 12.82 8.65 -6.33
CA GLU A 50 12.34 9.25 -5.09
C GLU A 50 12.12 8.27 -3.93
N LEU A 51 12.28 6.95 -4.14
CA LEU A 51 12.18 5.91 -3.10
C LEU A 51 13.56 5.43 -2.60
N PRO A 52 14.36 6.26 -1.89
CA PRO A 52 15.46 5.72 -1.12
C PRO A 52 14.85 5.04 0.10
N VAL A 53 14.77 3.72 0.08
CA VAL A 53 14.58 2.92 1.30
C VAL A 53 15.50 3.49 2.37
N GLN A 54 14.93 3.92 3.50
CA GLN A 54 15.73 4.58 4.52
C GLN A 54 16.48 3.52 5.32
N ILE A 55 17.81 3.56 5.26
CA ILE A 55 18.69 2.70 6.06
C ILE A 55 19.02 3.42 7.36
N VAL A 56 18.73 2.80 8.50
CA VAL A 56 18.86 3.40 9.82
C VAL A 56 19.63 2.48 10.76
N ASP A 57 20.67 3.00 11.40
CA ASP A 57 21.36 2.30 12.48
C ASP A 57 20.59 2.44 13.80
N VAL A 58 20.28 1.33 14.43
CA VAL A 58 19.64 1.33 15.75
C VAL A 58 20.70 1.60 16.81
N ARG A 59 20.87 2.86 17.21
CA ARG A 59 21.92 3.30 18.16
C ARG A 59 21.37 3.77 19.51
N ASP A 60 20.35 4.63 19.49
CA ASP A 60 19.90 5.37 20.69
C ASP A 60 18.49 4.98 21.18
N SER A 61 17.79 4.09 20.48
CA SER A 61 16.46 3.61 20.84
C SER A 61 16.42 2.09 20.81
N THR A 62 15.42 1.48 21.46
CA THR A 62 15.17 0.06 21.21
C THR A 62 14.71 -0.11 19.76
N LEU A 63 15.02 -1.27 19.17
CA LEU A 63 14.51 -1.64 17.85
C LEU A 63 12.98 -1.60 17.80
N MET A 64 12.30 -1.97 18.89
CA MET A 64 10.84 -1.96 18.96
C MET A 64 10.29 -0.53 18.90
N ASP A 65 10.91 0.43 19.57
CA ASP A 65 10.50 1.85 19.50
C ASP A 65 10.70 2.40 18.09
N ALA A 66 11.82 2.05 17.44
CA ALA A 66 12.11 2.47 16.08
C ALA A 66 11.10 1.91 15.06
N VAL A 67 10.72 0.63 15.21
CA VAL A 67 9.67 -0.02 14.40
C VAL A 67 8.30 0.60 14.67
N ALA A 68 7.95 0.85 15.94
CA ALA A 68 6.69 1.48 16.31
C ALA A 68 6.57 2.90 15.73
N ALA A 69 7.66 3.69 15.79
CA ALA A 69 7.70 5.02 15.19
C ALA A 69 7.58 4.97 13.67
N ALA A 70 8.21 3.99 13.01
CA ALA A 70 8.05 3.79 11.56
C ALA A 70 6.61 3.41 11.20
N ALA A 71 5.99 2.48 11.94
CA ALA A 71 4.63 2.01 11.69
C ALA A 71 3.55 3.07 12.00
N GLY A 72 3.77 3.91 13.02
CA GLY A 72 2.86 4.96 13.44
C GLY A 72 2.90 6.23 12.57
N CYS A 73 3.65 6.21 11.47
CA CYS A 73 3.77 7.36 10.59
C CYS A 73 2.47 7.63 9.83
N ARG A 74 2.19 8.91 9.56
CA ARG A 74 1.04 9.34 8.75
C ARG A 74 1.47 9.56 7.31
N PHE A 75 0.53 9.34 6.40
CA PHE A 75 0.67 9.63 4.98
C PHE A 75 -0.18 10.84 4.62
N ASP A 76 0.41 11.79 3.91
CA ASP A 76 -0.32 12.78 3.13
C ASP A 76 -0.51 12.24 1.71
N LEU A 77 -1.60 11.52 1.49
CA LEU A 77 -1.87 10.82 0.23
C LEU A 77 -2.01 11.75 -0.98
N SER A 78 -2.14 13.06 -0.77
CA SER A 78 -2.20 14.03 -1.87
C SER A 78 -0.88 14.21 -2.60
N VAL A 79 0.24 13.91 -1.93
CA VAL A 79 1.60 14.13 -2.45
C VAL A 79 2.56 12.99 -2.13
N GLU A 80 2.24 12.12 -1.18
CA GLU A 80 3.08 11.00 -0.76
C GLU A 80 2.56 9.67 -1.31
N LEU A 81 3.50 8.80 -1.67
CA LEU A 81 3.19 7.44 -2.06
C LEU A 81 2.62 6.64 -0.88
N PRO A 82 1.68 5.72 -1.13
CA PRO A 82 1.05 4.91 -0.09
C PRO A 82 1.97 3.79 0.44
N LEU A 83 3.29 3.89 0.25
CA LEU A 83 4.28 2.92 0.72
C LEU A 83 5.51 3.65 1.28
N ARG A 84 5.96 3.24 2.47
CA ARG A 84 7.25 3.62 3.05
C ARG A 84 8.05 2.38 3.42
N ALA A 85 9.34 2.40 3.11
CA ALA A 85 10.25 1.29 3.39
C ALA A 85 11.45 1.78 4.22
N ARG A 86 11.76 1.04 5.29
CA ARG A 86 12.92 1.28 6.16
C ARG A 86 13.66 -0.01 6.45
N VAL A 87 14.99 0.03 6.42
CA VAL A 87 15.85 -1.05 6.87
C VAL A 87 16.58 -0.59 8.13
N PHE A 88 16.28 -1.24 9.24
CA PHE A 88 17.00 -1.05 10.50
C PHE A 88 18.17 -2.02 10.57
N ARG A 89 19.39 -1.50 10.70
CA ARG A 89 20.60 -2.29 10.98
C ARG A 89 20.70 -2.50 12.48
N VAL A 90 20.59 -3.76 12.91
CA VAL A 90 20.67 -4.16 14.33
C VAL A 90 22.08 -4.61 14.68
N SER A 91 22.71 -5.35 13.76
CA SER A 91 24.13 -5.71 13.79
C SER A 91 24.63 -5.91 12.35
N GLU A 92 25.89 -6.31 12.17
CA GLU A 92 26.46 -6.60 10.84
C GLU A 92 25.69 -7.70 10.08
N SER A 93 25.11 -8.67 10.79
CA SER A 93 24.40 -9.81 10.21
C SER A 93 22.92 -9.85 10.59
N GLU A 94 22.37 -8.76 11.14
CA GLU A 94 20.97 -8.71 11.56
C GLU A 94 20.31 -7.38 11.16
N HIS A 95 19.22 -7.52 10.42
CA HIS A 95 18.49 -6.41 9.82
C HIS A 95 16.98 -6.58 10.04
N VAL A 96 16.25 -5.46 10.09
CA VAL A 96 14.80 -5.46 10.08
C VAL A 96 14.28 -4.56 8.97
N LEU A 97 13.63 -5.17 7.97
CA LEU A 97 12.87 -4.46 6.95
C LEU A 97 11.46 -4.18 7.47
N VAL A 98 11.08 -2.91 7.50
CA VAL A 98 9.73 -2.43 7.78
C VAL A 98 9.16 -1.83 6.50
N LEU A 99 8.02 -2.37 6.07
CA LEU A 99 7.20 -1.82 5.01
C LEU A 99 5.90 -1.34 5.64
N VAL A 100 5.56 -0.08 5.41
CA VAL A 100 4.30 0.52 5.86
C VAL A 100 3.50 0.85 4.62
N LEU A 101 2.40 0.16 4.43
CA LEU A 101 1.48 0.31 3.30
C LEU A 101 0.21 0.99 3.82
N HIS A 102 -0.20 2.07 3.17
CA HIS A 102 -1.52 2.66 3.40
C HIS A 102 -2.59 1.75 2.78
N HIS A 103 -3.63 1.42 3.56
CA HIS A 103 -4.67 0.45 3.16
C HIS A 103 -5.46 0.87 1.90
N ILE A 104 -5.35 2.13 1.47
CA ILE A 104 -5.93 2.61 0.20
C ILE A 104 -5.32 1.92 -1.03
N ALA A 105 -4.07 1.45 -0.93
CA ALA A 105 -3.31 0.87 -2.05
C ALA A 105 -3.18 -0.65 -1.99
N GLY A 106 -3.68 -1.29 -0.93
CA GLY A 106 -3.67 -2.73 -0.79
C GLY A 106 -4.38 -3.22 0.47
N ASP A 107 -4.73 -4.49 0.44
CA ASP A 107 -5.48 -5.19 1.48
C ASP A 107 -4.73 -6.44 1.98
N GLY A 108 -5.38 -7.26 2.81
CA GLY A 108 -4.81 -8.51 3.31
C GLY A 108 -4.44 -9.49 2.18
N GLY A 109 -5.18 -9.51 1.08
CA GLY A 109 -4.88 -10.34 -0.10
C GLY A 109 -3.65 -9.86 -0.88
N SER A 110 -3.34 -8.56 -0.78
CA SER A 110 -2.23 -7.91 -1.47
C SER A 110 -0.86 -8.12 -0.81
N LEU A 111 -0.81 -8.51 0.47
CA LEU A 111 0.45 -8.63 1.21
C LEU A 111 1.34 -9.78 0.74
N ALA A 112 0.74 -10.93 0.40
CA ALA A 112 1.48 -12.08 -0.12
C ALA A 112 2.15 -11.82 -1.48
N PRO A 113 1.46 -11.27 -2.52
CA PRO A 113 2.12 -10.93 -3.78
C PRO A 113 3.16 -9.82 -3.61
N LEU A 114 2.91 -8.83 -2.74
CA LEU A 114 3.90 -7.79 -2.43
C LEU A 114 5.20 -8.40 -1.88
N ALA A 115 5.11 -9.27 -0.87
CA ALA A 115 6.27 -9.92 -0.28
C ALA A 115 7.02 -10.82 -1.28
N ARG A 116 6.28 -11.56 -2.11
CA ARG A 116 6.84 -12.40 -3.17
C ARG A 116 7.62 -11.57 -4.18
N ASP A 117 7.03 -10.49 -4.68
CA ASP A 117 7.65 -9.67 -5.72
C ASP A 117 8.88 -8.96 -5.16
N ILE A 118 8.87 -8.51 -3.90
CA ILE A 118 10.09 -7.98 -3.25
C ILE A 118 11.20 -9.05 -3.20
N ALA A 119 10.87 -10.29 -2.83
CA ALA A 119 11.86 -11.36 -2.75
C ALA A 119 12.45 -11.72 -4.13
N VAL A 120 11.62 -11.79 -5.17
CA VAL A 120 12.07 -12.06 -6.54
C VAL A 120 12.93 -10.92 -7.07
N ALA A 121 12.53 -9.67 -6.84
CA ALA A 121 13.31 -8.53 -7.28
C ALA A 121 14.64 -8.41 -6.53
N TYR A 122 14.65 -8.71 -5.22
CA TYR A 122 15.88 -8.74 -4.43
C TYR A 122 16.87 -9.78 -4.95
N ALA A 123 16.41 -10.99 -5.28
CA ALA A 123 17.27 -12.03 -5.85
C ALA A 123 17.91 -11.57 -7.17
N ALA A 124 17.10 -11.05 -8.11
CA ALA A 124 17.62 -10.55 -9.40
C ALA A 124 18.62 -9.39 -9.21
N ARG A 125 18.31 -8.45 -8.32
CA ARG A 125 19.17 -7.28 -8.06
C ARG A 125 20.49 -7.66 -7.38
N THR A 126 20.49 -8.69 -6.54
CA THR A 126 21.71 -9.23 -5.93
C THR A 126 22.66 -9.82 -6.98
N ASP A 127 22.10 -10.39 -8.05
CA ASP A 127 22.87 -10.89 -9.20
C ASP A 127 23.23 -9.78 -10.22
N GLY A 128 22.85 -8.52 -9.95
CA GLY A 128 23.08 -7.38 -10.84
C GLY A 128 22.12 -7.31 -12.03
N GLU A 129 21.03 -8.09 -12.02
CA GLU A 129 20.04 -8.17 -13.08
C GLU A 129 18.77 -7.38 -12.75
N MET A 130 17.91 -7.17 -13.76
CA MET A 130 16.55 -6.69 -13.55
C MET A 130 15.60 -7.87 -13.31
N PRO A 131 14.51 -7.70 -12.55
CA PRO A 131 13.51 -8.74 -12.38
C PRO A 131 12.86 -9.09 -13.73
N GLY A 132 12.95 -10.35 -14.15
CA GLY A 132 12.44 -10.85 -15.43
C GLY A 132 10.92 -11.06 -15.48
N TRP A 133 10.14 -10.10 -15.00
CA TRP A 133 8.69 -10.25 -14.90
C TRP A 133 7.94 -9.95 -16.20
N VAL A 134 6.88 -10.71 -16.44
CA VAL A 134 5.88 -10.37 -17.44
C VAL A 134 5.03 -9.20 -16.92
N PRO A 135 4.73 -8.17 -17.74
CA PRO A 135 3.80 -7.10 -17.37
C PRO A 135 2.46 -7.66 -16.89
N LEU A 136 1.87 -7.02 -15.88
CA LEU A 136 0.54 -7.41 -15.41
C LEU A 136 -0.48 -7.11 -16.52
N PRO A 137 -1.39 -8.06 -16.84
CA PRO A 137 -2.38 -7.86 -17.90
C PRO A 137 -3.46 -6.84 -17.51
N VAL A 138 -3.58 -6.54 -16.22
CA VAL A 138 -4.48 -5.55 -15.64
C VAL A 138 -3.77 -4.82 -14.50
N GLN A 139 -4.04 -3.53 -14.36
CA GLN A 139 -3.65 -2.69 -13.24
C GLN A 139 -4.88 -2.31 -12.42
N TYR A 140 -4.67 -1.74 -11.24
CA TYR A 140 -5.79 -1.36 -10.37
C TYR A 140 -6.68 -0.26 -11.00
N ALA A 141 -6.12 0.60 -11.85
CA ALA A 141 -6.90 1.57 -12.61
C ALA A 141 -7.87 0.90 -13.61
N ASP A 142 -7.46 -0.21 -14.24
CA ASP A 142 -8.36 -0.98 -15.11
C ASP A 142 -9.51 -1.57 -14.30
N TYR A 143 -9.23 -2.07 -13.09
CA TYR A 143 -10.25 -2.56 -12.17
C TYR A 143 -11.26 -1.46 -11.78
N THR A 144 -10.80 -0.25 -11.47
CA THR A 144 -11.72 0.84 -11.07
C THR A 144 -12.57 1.34 -12.23
N LEU A 145 -12.02 1.39 -13.44
CA LEU A 145 -12.77 1.73 -14.65
C LEU A 145 -13.80 0.65 -14.98
N TRP A 146 -13.41 -0.63 -14.92
CA TRP A 146 -14.29 -1.78 -15.11
C TRP A 146 -15.43 -1.82 -14.09
N GLN A 147 -15.13 -1.56 -12.81
CA GLN A 147 -16.13 -1.51 -11.75
C GLN A 147 -17.16 -0.40 -12.04
N ARG A 148 -16.69 0.79 -12.42
CA ARG A 148 -17.59 1.91 -12.78
C ARG A 148 -18.48 1.57 -13.97
N GLU A 149 -17.92 0.92 -14.99
CA GLU A 149 -18.66 0.49 -16.17
C GLU A 149 -19.76 -0.52 -15.82
N ILE A 150 -19.46 -1.53 -15.01
CA ILE A 150 -20.43 -2.57 -14.64
C ILE A 150 -21.50 -2.06 -13.67
N LEU A 151 -21.11 -1.24 -12.70
CA LEU A 151 -22.06 -0.72 -11.72
C LEU A 151 -23.07 0.23 -12.39
N GLY A 152 -22.63 1.01 -13.38
CA GLY A 152 -23.47 2.00 -14.04
C GLY A 152 -23.68 3.25 -13.19
N ASP A 153 -24.68 4.05 -13.56
CA ASP A 153 -24.99 5.33 -12.91
C ASP A 153 -26.07 5.16 -11.83
N GLU A 154 -25.87 5.75 -10.65
CA GLU A 154 -26.84 5.70 -9.56
C GLU A 154 -28.19 6.34 -9.93
N SER A 155 -28.18 7.33 -10.83
CA SER A 155 -29.39 7.99 -11.31
C SER A 155 -30.19 7.19 -12.33
N ASP A 156 -29.61 6.11 -12.88
CA ASP A 156 -30.30 5.15 -13.74
C ASP A 156 -30.94 4.05 -12.86
N PRO A 157 -32.28 4.00 -12.75
CA PRO A 157 -32.96 3.00 -11.93
C PRO A 157 -32.75 1.56 -12.40
N GLU A 158 -32.35 1.36 -13.67
CA GLU A 158 -32.08 0.03 -14.23
C GLU A 158 -30.62 -0.42 -14.02
N SER A 159 -29.77 0.44 -13.44
CA SER A 159 -28.37 0.12 -13.17
C SER A 159 -28.20 -0.92 -12.05
N VAL A 160 -27.08 -1.64 -12.11
CA VAL A 160 -26.68 -2.57 -11.05
C VAL A 160 -26.46 -1.82 -9.74
N LEU A 161 -25.88 -0.61 -9.80
CA LEU A 161 -25.63 0.23 -8.65
C LEU A 161 -26.93 0.61 -7.95
N ALA A 162 -27.92 1.15 -8.68
CA ALA A 162 -29.21 1.55 -8.12
C ALA A 162 -29.92 0.36 -7.45
N THR A 163 -29.95 -0.79 -8.14
CA THR A 163 -30.57 -2.02 -7.61
C THR A 163 -29.90 -2.49 -6.31
N GLN A 164 -28.56 -2.49 -6.24
CA GLN A 164 -27.84 -2.90 -5.03
C GLN A 164 -28.01 -1.90 -3.90
N VAL A 165 -28.03 -0.60 -4.18
CA VAL A 165 -28.27 0.45 -3.19
C VAL A 165 -29.67 0.32 -2.59
N GLU A 166 -30.70 0.08 -3.41
CA GLU A 166 -32.07 -0.14 -2.92
C GLU A 166 -32.16 -1.37 -2.02
N TYR A 167 -31.54 -2.49 -2.43
CA TYR A 167 -31.48 -3.70 -1.63
C TYR A 167 -30.83 -3.43 -0.26
N TRP A 168 -29.63 -2.84 -0.22
CA TRP A 168 -28.94 -2.58 1.04
C TRP A 168 -29.64 -1.56 1.91
N ARG A 169 -30.30 -0.56 1.31
CA ARG A 169 -31.14 0.39 2.06
C ARG A 169 -32.30 -0.32 2.76
N ALA A 170 -32.93 -1.31 2.11
CA ALA A 170 -34.00 -2.10 2.70
C ALA A 170 -33.48 -3.05 3.79
N GLU A 171 -32.40 -3.77 3.52
CA GLU A 171 -31.84 -4.77 4.46
C GLU A 171 -31.28 -4.14 5.73
N LEU A 172 -30.68 -2.95 5.62
CA LEU A 172 -30.11 -2.21 6.74
C LEU A 172 -31.12 -1.28 7.42
N ALA A 173 -32.38 -1.26 6.98
CA ALA A 173 -33.41 -0.39 7.52
C ALA A 173 -33.71 -0.71 9.00
N GLY A 174 -33.68 0.30 9.85
CA GLY A 174 -34.00 0.17 11.27
C GLY A 174 -32.91 -0.47 12.13
N LEU A 175 -31.70 -0.69 11.58
CA LEU A 175 -30.55 -1.06 12.39
C LEU A 175 -30.21 0.05 13.39
N PRO A 176 -29.74 -0.30 14.60
CA PRO A 176 -29.27 0.70 15.55
C PRO A 176 -28.03 1.40 14.99
N GLU A 177 -27.91 2.70 15.26
CA GLU A 177 -26.74 3.48 14.86
C GLU A 177 -25.43 2.96 15.48
N CYS A 178 -25.53 2.28 16.64
CA CYS A 178 -24.40 1.70 17.33
C CYS A 178 -24.78 0.36 17.96
N ILE A 179 -23.83 -0.58 17.92
CA ILE A 179 -23.90 -1.80 18.72
C ILE A 179 -23.56 -1.44 20.17
N GLU A 180 -24.41 -1.84 21.11
CA GLU A 180 -24.10 -1.72 22.54
C GLU A 180 -23.02 -2.74 22.93
N LEU A 181 -21.90 -2.23 23.43
CA LEU A 181 -20.80 -3.02 23.94
C LEU A 181 -20.54 -2.61 25.40
N PRO A 182 -19.99 -3.50 26.24
CA PRO A 182 -19.59 -3.16 27.60
C PRO A 182 -18.35 -2.24 27.58
N THR A 183 -18.57 -0.96 27.29
CA THR A 183 -17.49 0.03 27.17
C THR A 183 -17.11 0.61 28.52
N ASP A 184 -15.81 0.73 28.78
CA ASP A 184 -15.28 1.33 30.02
C ASP A 184 -15.57 2.84 30.16
N ARG A 185 -15.93 3.51 29.07
CA ARG A 185 -16.22 4.95 29.02
C ARG A 185 -17.48 5.21 28.19
N ARG A 186 -18.27 6.21 28.60
CA ARG A 186 -19.41 6.71 27.79
C ARG A 186 -18.88 7.28 26.47
N ARG A 187 -19.57 7.03 25.36
CA ARG A 187 -19.23 7.66 24.08
C ARG A 187 -19.50 9.18 24.15
N PRO A 188 -18.60 10.02 23.61
CA PRO A 188 -18.85 11.45 23.42
C PRO A 188 -19.96 11.70 22.38
#